data_AF-W5SL52-F1
#
_entry.id   AF-W5SL52-F1
#
_cell.length_a   1.000
_cell.length_b   1.000
_cell.length_c   1.000
_cell.angle_alpha   90.00
_cell.angle_beta   90.00
_cell.angle_gamma   90.00
#
_symmetry.space_group_name_H-M   'P 1'
#
loop_
_entity.id
_entity.type
_entity.pdbx_description
1 polymer ?
#
loop_
_entity_poly.entity_id
_entity_poly.type
_entity_poly.pdbx_seq_one_letter_code
_entity_poly.pdbx_strand_id
1 'polypeptide(L)'
;MALPQAVITYKMVLDELIKAGINKEIADDLAYRYYKNELTFKDLEFIKNDLKSDIHDLDNKINTVKSELKSDIMSVKSDLKSDIMSVKSDLKSDIMSVKSDLKSNIKDLDNKIDSVKTELNNKIDSVKTELKSDIEKVEANLKSDIKDLDNKIDNLNIKINNVEHNLNNKIDNVEHNLNNKIDTNMMEIKSTLNVHKWMFGTLITLCTGIFLTLIGIIYSFLSK
;
A
#
# COMPACT_ATOMS: atom_id res chain seq x y z
N MET A 1 47.97 -100.40 -6.85
CA MET A 1 48.22 -101.81 -7.23
C MET A 1 46.85 -102.41 -7.53
N ALA A 2 46.45 -102.48 -8.81
CA ALA A 2 45.16 -103.03 -9.19
C ALA A 2 45.26 -104.56 -9.12
N LEU A 3 44.33 -105.21 -8.40
CA LEU A 3 44.24 -106.67 -8.35
C LEU A 3 43.98 -107.23 -9.77
N PRO A 4 44.55 -108.39 -10.14
CA PRO A 4 44.28 -109.03 -11.42
C PRO A 4 42.79 -109.37 -11.50
N GLN A 5 42.08 -108.76 -12.44
CA GLN A 5 40.64 -108.97 -12.61
C GLN A 5 40.43 -110.31 -13.32
N ALA A 6 39.77 -111.25 -12.65
CA ALA A 6 39.48 -112.56 -13.21
C ALA A 6 38.62 -112.41 -14.48
N VAL A 7 39.10 -112.96 -15.61
CA VAL A 7 38.37 -112.94 -16.88
C VAL A 7 37.33 -114.05 -16.86
N ILE A 8 36.06 -113.67 -16.69
CA ILE A 8 34.95 -114.61 -16.68
C ILE A 8 34.66 -115.04 -18.14
N THR A 9 34.79 -116.33 -18.43
CA THR A 9 34.53 -116.87 -19.78
C THR A 9 33.10 -117.38 -19.91
N TYR A 10 32.56 -117.41 -21.13
CA TYR A 10 31.24 -117.98 -21.44
C TYR A 10 30.99 -119.33 -20.75
N LYS A 11 31.95 -120.25 -20.86
CA LYS A 11 31.86 -121.60 -20.31
C LYS A 11 31.78 -121.58 -18.78
N MET A 12 32.53 -120.69 -18.11
CA MET A 12 32.48 -120.55 -16.65
C MET A 12 31.10 -120.08 -16.18
N VAL A 13 30.46 -119.17 -16.91
CA VAL A 13 29.12 -118.67 -16.58
C VAL A 13 28.07 -119.74 -16.85
N LEU A 14 28.16 -120.43 -17.99
CA LEU A 14 27.26 -121.52 -18.37
C LEU A 14 27.27 -122.65 -17.34
N ASP A 15 28.46 -123.11 -16.96
CA ASP A 15 28.63 -124.22 -16.02
C ASP A 15 28.08 -123.84 -14.62
N GLU A 16 28.25 -122.59 -14.17
CA GLU A 16 27.69 -122.10 -12.90
C GLU A 16 26.16 -121.92 -12.93
N LEU A 17 25.59 -121.43 -14.04
CA LEU A 17 24.12 -121.30 -14.18
C LEU A 17 23.42 -122.66 -14.19
N ILE A 18 24.01 -123.66 -14.85
CA ILE A 18 23.51 -125.05 -14.84
C ILE A 18 23.59 -125.64 -13.42
N LYS A 19 24.72 -125.42 -12.71
CA LYS A 19 24.86 -125.87 -11.30
C LYS A 19 23.85 -125.21 -10.37
N ALA A 20 23.48 -123.96 -10.62
CA ALA A 20 22.44 -123.25 -9.89
C ALA A 20 21.01 -123.78 -10.17
N GLY A 21 20.88 -124.81 -11.03
CA GLY A 21 19.60 -125.46 -11.34
C GLY A 21 18.82 -124.82 -12.47
N ILE A 22 19.41 -123.89 -13.22
CA ILE A 22 18.79 -123.27 -14.39
C ILE A 22 18.81 -124.29 -15.54
N ASN A 23 17.70 -124.40 -16.27
CA ASN A 23 17.61 -125.26 -17.45
C ASN A 23 18.74 -124.95 -18.44
N LYS A 24 19.38 -125.98 -19.00
CA LYS A 24 20.54 -125.86 -19.88
C LYS A 24 20.34 -124.87 -21.04
N GLU A 25 19.18 -124.85 -21.69
CA GLU A 25 18.88 -123.93 -22.79
C GLU A 25 18.80 -122.48 -22.31
N ILE A 26 18.19 -122.27 -21.13
CA ILE A 26 18.07 -120.96 -20.50
C ILE A 26 19.45 -120.48 -19.99
N ALA A 27 20.27 -121.39 -19.46
CA ALA A 27 21.62 -121.12 -18.99
C ALA A 27 22.58 -120.77 -20.14
N ASP A 28 22.45 -121.42 -21.30
CA ASP A 28 23.23 -121.14 -22.51
C ASP A 28 22.95 -119.73 -23.05
N ASP A 29 21.66 -119.36 -23.15
CA ASP A 29 21.23 -118.00 -23.54
C ASP A 29 21.69 -116.93 -22.53
N LEU A 30 21.57 -117.17 -21.23
CA LEU A 30 22.03 -116.24 -20.17
C LEU A 30 23.56 -116.08 -20.16
N ALA A 31 24.31 -117.18 -20.29
CA ALA A 31 25.78 -117.13 -20.35
C ALA A 31 26.28 -116.41 -21.61
N TYR A 32 25.57 -116.58 -22.73
CA TYR A 32 25.87 -115.89 -23.99
C TYR A 32 25.66 -114.39 -23.84
N ARG A 33 24.49 -113.98 -23.32
CA ARG A 33 24.15 -112.58 -23.03
C ARG A 33 25.12 -111.92 -22.06
N TYR A 34 25.57 -112.65 -21.03
CA TYR A 34 26.57 -112.17 -20.07
C TYR A 34 27.94 -111.98 -20.75
N TYR A 35 28.44 -112.98 -21.47
CA TYR A 35 29.74 -112.92 -22.14
C TYR A 35 29.81 -111.84 -23.23
N LYS A 36 28.67 -111.52 -23.86
CA LYS A 36 28.55 -110.45 -24.85
C LYS A 36 28.14 -109.09 -24.26
N ASN A 37 28.00 -108.97 -22.94
CA ASN A 37 27.53 -107.76 -22.24
C ASN A 37 26.18 -107.21 -22.78
N GLU A 38 25.33 -108.07 -23.34
CA GLU A 38 24.05 -107.66 -23.92
C GLU A 38 23.09 -107.08 -22.87
N LEU A 39 23.21 -107.52 -21.61
CA LEU A 39 22.43 -106.99 -20.48
C LEU A 39 22.85 -105.54 -20.14
N THR A 40 24.16 -105.29 -20.03
CA THR A 40 24.71 -103.96 -19.72
C THR A 40 24.46 -102.94 -20.83
N PHE A 41 24.49 -103.38 -22.09
CA PHE A 41 24.16 -102.51 -23.23
C PHE A 41 22.70 -102.03 -23.18
N LYS A 42 21.76 -102.92 -22.81
CA LYS A 42 20.35 -102.56 -22.65
C LYS A 42 20.13 -101.55 -21.52
N ASP A 43 20.80 -101.72 -20.39
CA ASP A 43 20.69 -100.77 -19.26
C ASP A 43 21.24 -99.38 -19.65
N LEU A 44 22.37 -99.33 -20.35
CA LEU A 44 22.94 -98.07 -20.86
C LEU A 44 22.04 -97.42 -21.92
N GLU A 45 21.43 -98.22 -22.79
CA GLU A 45 20.46 -97.73 -23.78
C GLU A 45 19.21 -97.17 -23.10
N PHE A 46 18.73 -97.82 -22.04
CA PHE A 46 17.62 -97.33 -21.23
C PHE A 46 17.97 -95.98 -20.58
N ILE A 47 19.09 -95.90 -19.86
CA ILE A 47 19.57 -94.66 -19.22
C ILE A 47 19.74 -93.53 -20.24
N LYS A 48 20.32 -93.83 -21.41
CA LYS A 48 20.49 -92.86 -22.49
C LYS A 48 19.14 -92.31 -22.98
N ASN A 49 18.14 -93.17 -23.13
CA ASN A 49 16.81 -92.76 -23.56
C ASN A 49 16.10 -91.93 -22.49
N ASP A 50 16.24 -92.32 -21.22
CA ASP A 50 15.68 -91.60 -20.07
C ASP A 50 16.29 -90.19 -19.95
N LEU A 51 17.62 -90.08 -19.98
CA LEU A 51 18.33 -88.79 -19.99
C LEU A 51 17.96 -87.92 -21.20
N LYS A 52 17.74 -88.52 -22.36
CA LYS A 52 17.30 -87.79 -23.55
C LYS A 52 15.88 -87.24 -23.35
N SER A 53 15.00 -87.99 -22.69
CA SER A 53 13.67 -87.55 -22.31
C SER A 53 13.73 -86.39 -21.30
N ASP A 54 14.51 -86.52 -20.24
CA ASP A 54 14.70 -85.47 -19.22
C ASP A 54 15.25 -84.18 -19.82
N ILE A 55 16.23 -84.26 -20.72
CA ILE A 55 16.77 -83.10 -21.44
C ILE A 55 15.68 -82.44 -22.28
N HIS A 56 14.85 -83.23 -22.96
CA HIS A 56 13.75 -82.68 -23.76
C HIS A 56 12.71 -81.98 -22.88
N ASP A 57 12.34 -82.57 -21.75
CA ASP A 57 11.42 -81.97 -20.79
C ASP A 57 11.97 -80.68 -20.17
N LEU A 58 13.28 -80.65 -19.88
CA LEU A 58 13.93 -79.44 -19.38
C LEU A 58 13.93 -78.32 -20.43
N ASP A 59 14.22 -78.64 -21.69
CA ASP A 59 14.18 -77.67 -22.79
C ASP A 59 12.77 -77.12 -22.99
N ASN A 60 11.75 -77.99 -22.91
CA ASN A 60 10.34 -77.57 -22.92
C ASN A 60 10.02 -76.62 -21.75
N LYS A 61 10.43 -76.97 -20.53
CA LYS A 61 10.24 -76.10 -19.34
C LYS A 61 10.94 -74.74 -19.50
N ILE A 62 12.18 -74.73 -20.00
CA ILE A 62 12.95 -73.50 -20.24
C ILE A 62 12.23 -72.62 -21.26
N ASN A 63 11.73 -73.20 -22.35
CA ASN A 63 11.01 -72.47 -23.38
C ASN A 63 9.69 -71.89 -22.85
N THR A 64 8.95 -72.65 -22.04
CA THR A 64 7.75 -72.17 -21.35
C THR A 64 8.06 -70.98 -20.45
N VAL A 65 9.02 -71.11 -19.52
CA VAL A 65 9.40 -70.02 -18.59
C VAL A 65 9.88 -68.78 -19.35
N LYS A 66 10.65 -68.95 -20.42
CA LYS A 66 11.10 -67.84 -21.27
C LYS A 66 9.93 -67.13 -21.94
N SER A 67 8.92 -67.87 -22.38
CA SER A 67 7.72 -67.30 -22.99
C SER A 67 6.85 -66.54 -21.97
N GLU A 68 6.68 -67.09 -20.77
CA GLU A 68 5.95 -66.46 -19.66
C GLU A 68 6.64 -65.17 -19.23
N LEU A 69 7.95 -65.21 -18.97
CA LEU A 69 8.72 -64.03 -18.57
C LEU A 69 8.67 -62.93 -19.63
N LYS A 70 8.72 -63.30 -20.92
CA LYS A 70 8.57 -62.33 -22.01
C LYS A 70 7.17 -61.68 -22.00
N SER A 71 6.14 -62.47 -21.75
CA SER A 71 4.76 -61.99 -21.62
C SER A 71 4.62 -61.03 -20.44
N ASP A 72 5.13 -61.41 -19.27
CA ASP A 72 5.07 -60.60 -18.05
C ASP A 72 5.80 -59.26 -18.23
N ILE A 73 7.00 -59.27 -18.82
CA ILE A 73 7.75 -58.05 -19.14
C ILE A 73 6.94 -57.13 -20.09
N MET A 74 6.26 -57.72 -21.08
CA MET A 74 5.42 -56.94 -21.99
C MET A 74 4.20 -56.35 -21.28
N SER A 75 3.57 -57.10 -20.38
CA SER A 75 2.45 -56.62 -19.56
C SER A 75 2.88 -55.44 -18.69
N VAL A 76 3.92 -55.62 -17.87
CA VAL A 76 4.45 -54.58 -16.96
C VAL A 76 4.85 -53.32 -17.74
N LYS A 77 5.47 -53.48 -18.91
CA LYS A 77 5.83 -52.34 -19.77
C LYS A 77 4.59 -51.59 -20.28
N SER A 78 3.53 -52.31 -20.62
CA SER A 78 2.25 -51.72 -21.05
C SER A 78 1.59 -50.95 -19.91
N ASP A 79 1.52 -51.56 -18.73
CA ASP A 79 0.90 -50.97 -17.53
C ASP A 79 1.64 -49.69 -17.12
N LEU A 80 2.98 -49.75 -17.02
CA LEU A 80 3.79 -48.58 -16.67
C LEU A 80 3.63 -47.44 -17.70
N LYS A 81 3.51 -47.78 -18.99
CA LYS A 81 3.26 -46.77 -20.02
C LYS A 81 1.88 -46.12 -19.84
N SER A 82 0.87 -46.91 -19.50
CA SER A 82 -0.48 -46.40 -19.21
C SER A 82 -0.48 -45.48 -17.99
N ASP A 83 0.16 -45.89 -16.90
CA ASP A 83 0.25 -45.10 -15.66
C ASP A 83 0.97 -43.77 -15.90
N ILE A 84 2.09 -43.79 -16.61
CA ILE A 84 2.81 -42.56 -17.00
C ILE A 84 1.92 -41.63 -17.83
N MET A 85 1.12 -42.18 -18.75
CA MET A 85 0.20 -41.37 -19.55
C MET A 85 -0.92 -40.76 -18.70
N SER A 86 -1.47 -41.52 -17.74
CA SER A 86 -2.49 -41.03 -16.81
C SER A 86 -1.93 -39.90 -15.95
N VAL A 87 -0.82 -40.11 -15.25
CA VAL A 87 -0.19 -39.10 -14.38
C VAL A 87 0.17 -37.84 -15.16
N LYS A 88 0.66 -37.98 -16.41
CA LYS A 88 0.96 -36.82 -17.27
C LYS A 88 -0.30 -36.04 -17.64
N SER A 89 -1.41 -36.74 -17.88
CA SER A 89 -2.70 -36.12 -18.18
C SER A 89 -3.24 -35.37 -16.97
N ASP A 90 -3.23 -36.00 -15.80
CA ASP A 90 -3.70 -35.42 -14.54
C ASP A 90 -2.90 -34.17 -14.17
N LEU A 91 -1.56 -34.27 -14.20
CA LEU A 91 -0.69 -33.14 -13.92
C LEU A 91 -0.91 -31.98 -14.91
N LYS A 92 -1.17 -32.28 -16.19
CA LYS A 92 -1.49 -31.24 -17.18
C LYS A 92 -2.83 -30.56 -16.85
N SER A 93 -3.83 -31.32 -16.43
CA SER A 93 -5.13 -30.81 -16.00
C SER A 93 -4.99 -29.90 -14.78
N ASP A 94 -4.26 -30.34 -13.76
CA ASP A 94 -4.03 -29.57 -12.53
C ASP A 94 -3.28 -28.26 -12.81
N ILE A 95 -2.24 -28.30 -13.64
CA ILE A 95 -1.51 -27.10 -14.07
C ILE A 95 -2.45 -26.12 -14.79
N MET A 96 -3.33 -26.62 -15.65
CA MET A 96 -4.31 -25.78 -16.36
C MET A 96 -5.33 -25.16 -15.40
N SER A 97 -5.82 -25.93 -14.41
CA SER A 97 -6.72 -25.42 -13.38
C SER A 97 -6.07 -24.32 -12.57
N VAL A 98 -4.89 -24.58 -11.99
CA VAL A 98 -4.15 -23.60 -11.17
C VAL A 98 -3.85 -22.34 -11.98
N LYS A 99 -3.47 -22.47 -13.25
CA LYS A 99 -3.23 -21.32 -14.14
C LYS A 99 -4.50 -20.50 -14.37
N SER A 100 -5.65 -21.15 -14.53
CA SER A 100 -6.94 -20.49 -14.68
C SER A 100 -7.33 -19.74 -13.41
N ASP A 101 -7.19 -20.38 -12.25
CA ASP A 101 -7.51 -19.80 -10.94
C ASP A 101 -6.63 -18.59 -10.64
N LEU A 102 -5.32 -18.70 -10.87
CA LEU A 102 -4.40 -17.57 -10.71
C LEU A 102 -4.76 -16.39 -11.63
N LYS A 103 -5.15 -16.67 -12.89
CA LYS A 103 -5.58 -15.62 -13.83
C LYS A 103 -6.87 -14.93 -13.36
N SER A 104 -7.81 -15.69 -12.79
CA SER A 104 -9.04 -15.13 -12.21
C SER A 104 -8.72 -14.25 -11.01
N ASN A 105 -7.91 -14.75 -10.08
CA ASN A 105 -7.52 -14.02 -8.86
C ASN A 105 -6.79 -12.71 -9.18
N ILE A 106 -5.89 -12.70 -10.19
CA ILE A 106 -5.23 -11.48 -10.65
C ILE A 106 -6.25 -10.47 -11.16
N LYS A 107 -7.20 -10.92 -12.00
CA LYS A 107 -8.27 -10.04 -12.53
C LYS A 107 -9.15 -9.46 -11.42
N ASP A 108 -9.49 -10.26 -10.41
CA ASP A 108 -10.30 -9.81 -9.28
C ASP A 108 -9.55 -8.79 -8.41
N LEU A 109 -8.23 -8.97 -8.24
CA LEU A 109 -7.38 -7.99 -7.58
C LEU A 109 -7.27 -6.68 -8.36
N ASP A 110 -7.09 -6.74 -9.68
CA ASP A 110 -7.07 -5.55 -10.55
C ASP A 110 -8.39 -4.76 -10.43
N ASN A 111 -9.53 -5.45 -10.50
CA ASN A 111 -10.85 -4.83 -10.31
C ASN A 111 -10.99 -4.18 -8.92
N LYS A 112 -10.47 -4.83 -7.87
CA LYS A 112 -10.52 -4.29 -6.51
C LYS A 112 -9.63 -3.05 -6.36
N ILE A 113 -8.46 -3.04 -6.99
CA ILE A 113 -7.56 -1.88 -7.04
C ILE A 113 -8.24 -0.70 -7.73
N ASP A 114 -8.86 -0.93 -8.89
CA ASP A 114 -9.57 0.11 -9.65
C ASP A 114 -10.76 0.69 -8.86
N SER A 115 -11.50 -0.16 -8.16
CA SER A 115 -12.60 0.26 -7.29
C SER A 115 -12.12 1.16 -6.15
N VAL A 116 -11.07 0.73 -5.42
CA VAL A 116 -10.47 1.53 -4.32
C VAL A 116 -9.93 2.86 -4.84
N LYS A 117 -9.26 2.87 -6.00
CA LYS A 117 -8.73 4.09 -6.63
C LYS A 117 -9.86 5.07 -6.96
N THR A 118 -10.97 4.56 -7.50
CA THR A 118 -12.15 5.38 -7.80
C THR A 118 -12.78 5.95 -6.53
N GLU A 119 -12.94 5.14 -5.48
CA GLU A 119 -13.47 5.59 -4.20
C GLU A 119 -12.61 6.69 -3.56
N LEU A 120 -11.28 6.51 -3.56
CA LEU A 120 -10.35 7.51 -3.03
C LEU A 120 -10.39 8.82 -3.81
N ASN A 121 -10.43 8.77 -5.14
CA ASN A 121 -10.57 9.97 -5.97
C ASN A 121 -11.86 10.72 -5.64
N ASN A 122 -12.99 10.01 -5.55
CA ASN A 122 -14.27 10.62 -5.18
C ASN A 122 -14.23 11.27 -3.80
N LYS A 123 -13.60 10.62 -2.81
CA LYS A 123 -13.41 11.20 -1.46
C LYS A 123 -12.55 12.46 -1.49
N ILE A 124 -11.46 12.45 -2.27
CA ILE A 124 -10.59 13.61 -2.44
C ILE A 124 -11.36 14.78 -3.07
N ASP A 125 -12.12 14.53 -4.14
CA ASP A 125 -12.91 15.55 -4.82
C ASP A 125 -14.01 16.14 -3.92
N SER A 126 -14.65 15.29 -3.10
CA SER A 126 -15.64 15.73 -2.11
C SER A 126 -15.01 16.67 -1.08
N VAL A 127 -13.90 16.27 -0.46
CA VAL A 127 -13.19 17.09 0.54
C VAL A 127 -12.72 18.41 -0.07
N LYS A 128 -12.20 18.38 -1.30
CA LYS A 128 -11.78 19.59 -2.02
C LYS A 128 -12.94 20.55 -2.26
N THR A 129 -14.11 20.04 -2.60
CA THR A 129 -15.33 20.83 -2.82
C THR A 129 -15.84 21.45 -1.53
N GLU A 130 -15.85 20.67 -0.44
CA GLU A 130 -16.26 21.13 0.89
C GLU A 130 -15.33 22.24 1.40
N LEU A 131 -14.02 22.02 1.36
CA LEU A 131 -13.04 23.04 1.76
C LEU A 131 -13.14 24.32 0.94
N LYS A 132 -13.39 24.22 -0.38
CA LYS A 132 -13.59 25.39 -1.23
C LYS A 132 -14.83 26.18 -0.79
N SER A 133 -15.95 25.50 -0.55
CA SER A 133 -17.18 26.13 -0.04
C SER A 133 -16.95 26.83 1.31
N ASP A 134 -16.22 26.18 2.22
CA ASP A 134 -15.97 26.76 3.54
C ASP A 134 -15.05 27.98 3.48
N ILE A 135 -14.04 27.96 2.60
CA ILE A 135 -13.20 29.14 2.31
C ILE A 135 -14.07 30.28 1.77
N GLU A 136 -14.93 30.01 0.78
CA GLU A 136 -15.83 31.04 0.20
C GLU A 136 -16.77 31.64 1.25
N LYS A 137 -17.31 30.83 2.18
CA LYS A 137 -18.13 31.32 3.29
C LYS A 137 -17.34 32.20 4.25
N VAL A 138 -16.13 31.80 4.61
CA VAL A 138 -15.26 32.60 5.49
C VAL A 138 -14.91 33.94 4.83
N GLU A 139 -14.56 33.93 3.55
CA GLU A 139 -14.29 35.17 2.79
C GLU A 139 -15.50 36.10 2.74
N ALA A 140 -16.71 35.56 2.54
CA ALA A 140 -17.94 36.34 2.52
C ALA A 140 -18.23 36.98 3.88
N ASN A 141 -18.08 36.20 4.97
CA ASN A 141 -18.29 36.68 6.33
C ASN A 141 -17.29 37.79 6.67
N LEU A 142 -16.00 37.60 6.38
CA LEU A 142 -14.97 38.61 6.63
C LEU A 142 -15.23 39.90 5.83
N LYS A 143 -15.69 39.81 4.57
CA LYS A 143 -16.09 40.99 3.80
C LYS A 143 -17.27 41.74 4.45
N SER A 144 -18.23 41.01 5.00
CA SER A 144 -19.36 41.61 5.72
C SER A 144 -18.88 42.33 6.99
N ASP A 145 -18.05 41.67 7.79
CA ASP A 145 -17.52 42.24 9.03
C ASP A 145 -16.69 43.51 8.77
N ILE A 146 -15.87 43.51 7.72
CA ILE A 146 -15.11 44.70 7.29
C ILE A 146 -16.06 45.85 6.93
N LYS A 147 -17.09 45.57 6.13
CA LYS A 147 -18.08 46.58 5.74
C LYS A 147 -18.82 47.18 6.94
N ASP A 148 -19.17 46.34 7.92
CA ASP A 148 -19.83 46.79 9.15
C ASP A 148 -18.89 47.66 10.00
N LEU A 149 -17.59 47.36 10.02
CA LEU A 149 -16.58 48.21 10.65
C LEU A 149 -16.43 49.55 9.93
N ASP A 150 -16.36 49.56 8.59
CA ASP A 150 -16.30 50.80 7.80
C ASP A 150 -17.50 51.70 8.09
N ASN A 151 -18.72 51.15 8.11
CA ASN A 151 -19.93 51.89 8.48
C ASN A 151 -19.86 52.47 9.90
N LYS A 152 -19.29 51.74 10.87
CA LYS A 152 -19.10 52.24 12.24
C LYS A 152 -18.09 53.39 12.28
N ILE A 153 -17.00 53.28 11.51
CA ILE A 153 -15.98 54.34 11.37
C ILE A 153 -16.60 55.59 10.76
N ASP A 154 -17.36 55.48 9.67
CA ASP A 154 -18.04 56.62 9.04
C ASP A 154 -19.00 57.32 10.01
N ASN A 155 -19.79 56.55 10.77
CA ASN A 155 -20.67 57.11 11.79
C ASN A 155 -19.90 57.83 12.91
N LEU A 156 -18.74 57.31 13.33
CA LEU A 156 -17.87 57.97 14.30
C LEU A 156 -17.29 59.26 13.73
N ASN A 157 -16.85 59.27 12.47
CA ASN A 157 -16.35 60.47 11.79
C ASN A 157 -17.43 61.57 11.74
N ILE A 158 -18.68 61.22 11.41
CA ILE A 158 -19.81 62.18 11.44
C ILE A 158 -20.01 62.75 12.85
N LYS A 159 -19.99 61.91 13.89
CA LYS A 159 -20.11 62.37 15.28
C LYS A 159 -18.97 63.30 15.69
N ILE A 160 -17.74 62.99 15.30
CA ILE A 160 -16.56 63.82 15.55
C ILE A 160 -16.73 65.19 14.86
N ASN A 161 -17.07 65.21 13.57
CA ASN A 161 -17.30 66.44 12.82
C ASN A 161 -18.40 67.32 13.45
N ASN A 162 -19.48 66.70 13.94
CA ASN A 162 -20.55 67.42 14.64
C ASN A 162 -20.07 68.02 15.96
N VAL A 163 -19.25 67.30 16.73
CA VAL A 163 -18.65 67.82 17.96
C VAL A 163 -17.71 68.98 17.64
N GLU A 164 -16.84 68.84 16.63
CA GLU A 164 -15.93 69.88 16.18
C GLU A 164 -16.69 71.15 15.76
N HIS A 165 -17.72 71.03 14.92
CA HIS A 165 -18.56 72.15 14.50
C HIS A 165 -19.23 72.85 15.69
N ASN A 166 -19.78 72.09 16.63
CA ASN A 166 -20.41 72.66 17.83
C ASN A 166 -19.40 73.38 18.74
N LEU A 167 -18.18 72.86 18.85
CA LEU A 167 -17.10 73.51 19.60
C LEU A 167 -16.66 74.81 18.93
N ASN A 168 -16.46 74.80 17.60
CA ASN A 168 -16.12 76.00 16.85
C ASN A 168 -17.20 77.09 17.00
N ASN A 169 -18.48 76.74 16.84
CA ASN A 169 -19.58 77.71 17.05
C ASN A 169 -19.59 78.29 18.48
N LYS A 170 -19.30 77.47 19.50
CA LYS A 170 -19.20 77.96 20.89
C LYS A 170 -18.00 78.89 21.08
N ILE A 171 -16.86 78.57 20.48
CA ILE A 171 -15.65 79.40 20.51
C ILE A 171 -15.94 80.75 19.84
N ASP A 172 -16.50 80.75 18.63
CA ASP A 172 -16.86 81.96 17.88
C ASP A 172 -17.82 82.86 18.69
N ASN A 173 -18.82 82.27 19.33
CA ASN A 173 -19.76 83.00 20.18
C ASN A 173 -19.08 83.58 21.43
N VAL A 174 -18.15 82.85 22.06
CA VAL A 174 -17.37 83.37 23.20
C VAL A 174 -16.48 84.51 22.74
N GLU A 175 -15.79 84.37 21.60
CA GLU A 175 -14.93 85.40 21.01
C GLU A 175 -15.73 86.66 20.69
N HIS A 176 -16.89 86.53 20.04
CA HIS A 176 -17.78 87.65 19.75
C HIS A 176 -18.25 88.39 21.01
N ASN A 177 -18.66 87.64 22.05
CA ASN A 177 -19.10 88.23 23.32
C ASN A 177 -17.96 88.96 24.05
N LEU A 178 -16.74 88.41 24.02
CA LEU A 178 -15.56 89.05 24.59
C LEU A 178 -15.22 90.33 23.84
N ASN A 179 -15.21 90.31 22.51
CA ASN A 179 -14.97 91.49 21.68
C ASN A 179 -16.00 92.60 21.97
N ASN A 180 -17.30 92.27 22.02
CA ASN A 180 -18.36 93.23 22.36
C ASN A 180 -18.16 93.88 23.74
N LYS A 181 -17.78 93.08 24.76
CA LYS A 181 -17.46 93.60 26.10
C LYS A 181 -16.22 94.52 26.09
N ILE A 182 -15.17 94.14 25.36
CA ILE A 182 -13.96 94.94 25.21
C ILE A 182 -14.29 96.28 24.53
N ASP A 183 -15.03 96.26 23.43
CA ASP A 183 -15.42 97.46 22.70
C ASP A 183 -16.28 98.39 23.56
N THR A 184 -17.26 97.84 24.30
CA THR A 184 -18.11 98.60 25.23
C THR A 184 -17.27 99.27 26.31
N ASN A 185 -16.41 98.51 26.99
CA ASN A 185 -15.51 99.06 28.01
C ASN A 185 -14.57 100.13 27.43
N MET A 186 -14.07 99.93 26.21
CA MET A 186 -13.22 100.91 25.53
C MET A 186 -13.98 102.20 25.20
N MET A 187 -15.24 102.11 24.78
CA MET A 187 -16.10 103.28 24.57
C MET A 187 -16.36 104.04 25.87
N GLU A 188 -16.67 103.35 26.96
CA GLU A 188 -16.86 103.95 28.29
C GLU A 188 -15.60 104.67 28.77
N ILE A 189 -14.43 104.02 28.68
CA ILE A 189 -13.13 104.62 29.04
C ILE A 189 -12.85 105.86 28.16
N LYS A 190 -13.05 105.78 26.84
CA LYS A 190 -12.86 106.94 25.95
C LYS A 190 -13.79 108.09 26.30
N SER A 191 -15.06 107.80 26.58
CA SER A 191 -16.05 108.80 26.98
C SER A 191 -15.66 109.50 28.29
N THR A 192 -15.31 108.71 29.32
CA THR A 192 -14.84 109.27 30.60
C THR A 192 -13.56 110.10 30.43
N LEU A 193 -12.57 109.64 29.67
CA LEU A 193 -11.36 110.41 29.37
C LEU A 193 -11.66 111.72 28.62
N ASN A 194 -12.62 111.72 27.70
CA ASN A 194 -13.04 112.94 27.00
C ASN A 194 -13.69 113.95 27.96
N VAL A 195 -14.54 113.50 28.88
CA VAL A 195 -15.10 114.36 29.93
C VAL A 195 -14.00 114.91 30.83
N HIS A 196 -13.04 114.08 31.26
CA HIS A 196 -11.90 114.55 32.06
C HIS A 196 -11.04 115.56 31.30
N LYS A 197 -10.74 115.32 30.01
CA LYS A 197 -10.03 116.30 29.15
C LYS A 197 -10.78 117.63 29.08
N TRP A 198 -12.11 117.58 28.93
CA TRP A 198 -12.96 118.77 28.93
C TRP A 198 -12.91 119.50 30.29
N MET A 199 -13.04 118.78 31.40
CA MET A 199 -12.95 119.34 32.77
C MET A 199 -11.57 119.93 33.07
N PHE A 200 -10.47 119.28 32.68
CA PHE A 200 -9.13 119.84 32.82
C PHE A 200 -8.96 121.10 31.96
N GLY A 201 -9.51 121.11 30.74
CA GLY A 201 -9.52 122.30 29.90
C GLY A 201 -10.24 123.49 30.55
N THR A 202 -11.43 123.27 31.11
CA THR A 202 -12.18 124.32 31.83
C THR A 202 -11.46 124.76 33.11
N LEU A 203 -10.88 123.82 33.87
CA LEU A 203 -10.09 124.10 35.07
C LEU A 203 -8.85 124.94 34.75
N ILE A 204 -8.08 124.58 33.73
CA ILE A 204 -6.91 125.35 33.26
C ILE A 204 -7.35 126.76 32.83
N THR A 205 -8.45 126.89 32.09
CA THR A 205 -9.00 128.19 31.65
C THR A 205 -9.43 129.05 32.84
N LEU A 206 -10.07 128.45 33.86
CA LEU A 206 -10.44 129.13 35.09
C LEU A 206 -9.20 129.60 35.87
N CYS A 207 -8.22 128.73 36.09
CA CYS A 207 -6.99 129.05 36.81
C CYS A 207 -6.17 130.14 36.10
N THR A 208 -6.03 130.08 34.78
CA THR A 208 -5.35 131.12 33.99
C THR A 208 -6.08 132.46 34.06
N GLY A 209 -7.42 132.46 34.00
CA GLY A 209 -8.24 133.66 34.18
C GLY A 209 -8.04 134.31 35.56
N ILE A 210 -8.05 133.51 36.64
CA ILE A 210 -7.77 133.99 38.01
C ILE A 210 -6.33 134.53 38.13
N PHE A 211 -5.35 133.87 37.51
CA PHE A 211 -3.96 134.32 37.56
C PHE A 211 -3.77 135.67 36.83
N LEU A 212 -4.40 135.85 35.66
CA LEU A 212 -4.39 137.12 34.92
C LEU A 212 -5.07 138.26 35.67
N THR A 213 -6.22 138.01 36.33
CA THR A 213 -6.88 139.03 37.16
C THR A 213 -6.04 139.41 38.38
N LEU A 214 -5.41 138.44 39.04
CA LEU A 214 -4.47 138.71 40.13
C LEU A 214 -3.25 139.52 39.68
N ILE A 215 -2.63 139.20 38.53
CA ILE A 215 -1.55 140.01 37.95
C ILE A 215 -2.04 141.43 37.67
N GLY A 216 -3.23 141.59 37.09
CA GLY A 216 -3.82 142.91 36.84
C GLY A 216 -4.03 143.73 38.11
N ILE A 217 -4.48 143.11 39.21
CA ILE A 217 -4.62 143.75 40.52
C ILE A 217 -3.24 144.14 41.08
N ILE A 218 -2.25 143.25 41.01
CA ILE A 218 -0.87 143.53 41.46
C ILE A 218 -0.25 144.68 40.66
N TYR A 219 -0.42 144.70 39.33
CA TYR A 219 0.06 145.79 38.46
C TYR A 219 -0.62 147.12 38.77
N SER A 220 -1.93 147.11 39.06
CA SER A 220 -2.70 148.28 39.52
C SER A 220 -2.21 148.80 40.89
N PHE A 221 -1.78 147.90 41.78
CA PHE A 221 -1.21 148.25 43.09
C PHE A 221 0.24 148.77 42.99
N LEU A 222 1.06 148.23 42.08
CA LEU A 222 2.47 148.60 41.89
C LEU A 222 2.69 149.81 40.96
N SER A 223 1.70 150.22 40.17
CA SER A 223 1.76 151.42 39.29
C SER A 223 1.27 152.71 39.95
N LYS A 224 1.08 152.68 41.28
CA LYS A 224 0.90 153.83 42.17
C LYS A 224 2.15 154.04 43.00
#